data_AF-A0A3S4UW23-F1
#
_entry.id   AF-A0A3S4UW23-F1
#
_cell.length_a   1.000
_cell.length_b   1.000
_cell.length_c   1.000
_cell.angle_alpha   90.00
_cell.angle_beta   90.00
_cell.angle_gamma   90.00
#
_symmetry.space_group_name_H-M   'P 1'
#
loop_
_entity.id
_entity.type
_entity.pdbx_description
1 polymer ?
#
loop_
_entity_poly.entity_id
_entity_poly.type
_entity_poly.pdbx_seq_one_letter_code
_entity_poly.pdbx_strand_id
1 'polypeptide(L)' 'MKEYILQKERIFHFLSLALIAGSMFLDDPIQKLIVLVTGILGLLVLSALKKQKILVIIYLILFFGAGIFYYLLTTGKLNF' A
#
# COMPACT_ATOMS: atom_id res chain seq x y z
N MET A 1 -4.75 25.19 -14.91
CA MET A 1 -3.66 24.56 -14.11
C MET A 1 -4.14 23.61 -13.01
N LYS A 2 -5.30 23.83 -12.36
CA LYS A 2 -5.79 22.93 -11.30
C LYS A 2 -6.18 21.52 -11.78
N GLU A 3 -6.71 21.38 -13.01
CA GLU A 3 -7.14 20.09 -13.56
C GLU A 3 -5.99 19.11 -13.81
N TYR A 4 -4.84 19.59 -14.29
CA TYR A 4 -3.66 18.75 -14.51
C TYR A 4 -3.11 18.14 -13.21
N ILE A 5 -3.24 18.85 -12.09
CA ILE A 5 -2.81 18.36 -10.76
C ILE A 5 -3.78 17.27 -10.29
N LEU A 6 -5.08 17.50 -10.41
CA LEU A 6 -6.13 16.53 -10.07
C LEU A 6 -6.06 15.24 -10.89
N GLN A 7 -5.64 15.33 -12.15
CA GLN A 7 -5.51 14.17 -13.03
C GLN A 7 -4.29 13.30 -12.64
N LYS A 8 -3.15 13.92 -12.32
CA LYS A 8 -1.95 13.21 -11.83
C LYS A 8 -2.19 12.50 -10.50
N GLU A 9 -2.94 13.11 -9.59
CA GLU A 9 -3.34 12.48 -8.33
C GLU A 9 -4.18 11.22 -8.53
N ARG A 10 -5.11 11.25 -9.49
CA ARG A 10 -5.98 10.11 -9.79
C ARG A 10 -5.17 8.96 -10.38
N ILE A 11 -4.23 9.26 -11.27
CA ILE A 11 -3.31 8.28 -11.84
C ILE A 11 -2.45 7.63 -10.74
N PHE A 12 -1.94 8.43 -9.79
CA PHE A 12 -1.15 7.90 -8.68
C PHE A 12 -1.97 6.98 -7.77
N HIS A 13 -3.22 7.35 -7.47
CA HIS A 13 -4.14 6.51 -6.71
C HIS A 13 -4.39 5.17 -7.41
N PHE A 14 -4.71 5.22 -8.70
CA PHE A 14 -4.93 4.02 -9.53
C PHE A 14 -3.68 3.15 -9.63
N LEU A 15 -2.51 3.76 -9.76
CA LEU A 15 -1.23 3.04 -9.82
C LEU A 15 -0.96 2.30 -8.51
N SER A 16 -1.16 2.95 -7.36
CA SER A 16 -1.00 2.30 -6.07
C SER A 16 -2.03 1.19 -5.83
N LEU A 17 -3.28 1.39 -6.26
CA LEU A 17 -4.31 0.33 -6.26
C LEU A 17 -3.93 -0.84 -7.18
N ALA A 18 -3.41 -0.57 -8.37
CA ALA A 18 -2.94 -1.58 -9.30
C ALA A 18 -1.75 -2.38 -8.75
N LEU A 19 -0.82 -1.72 -8.03
CA LEU A 19 0.26 -2.38 -7.30
C LEU A 19 -0.28 -3.32 -6.21
N ILE A 20 -1.24 -2.87 -5.41
CA ILE A 20 -1.86 -3.71 -4.37
C ILE A 20 -2.57 -4.91 -5.00
N ALA A 21 -3.39 -4.69 -6.04
CA ALA A 21 -4.07 -5.77 -6.74
C ALA A 21 -3.07 -6.73 -7.41
N GLY A 22 -2.05 -6.20 -8.06
CA GLY A 22 -0.97 -6.96 -8.68
C GLY A 22 -0.18 -7.81 -7.68
N SER A 23 0.00 -7.31 -6.45
CA SER A 23 0.69 -8.07 -5.40
C SER A 23 -0.02 -9.39 -5.06
N MET A 24 -1.35 -9.46 -5.19
CA MET A 24 -2.11 -10.68 -4.90
C MET A 24 -1.76 -11.84 -5.84
N PHE A 25 -1.30 -11.55 -7.05
CA PHE A 25 -0.93 -12.53 -8.06
C PHE A 25 0.55 -12.98 -7.99
N LEU A 26 1.34 -12.43 -7.07
CA LEU A 26 2.73 -12.85 -6.88
C LEU A 26 2.82 -14.11 -6.00
N ASP A 27 3.52 -15.12 -6.49
CA ASP A 27 3.74 -16.37 -5.75
C ASP A 27 4.78 -16.22 -4.64
N ASP A 28 5.84 -15.45 -4.89
CA ASP A 28 6.88 -15.21 -3.90
C ASP A 28 6.35 -14.31 -2.76
N PRO A 29 6.33 -14.80 -1.51
CA PRO A 29 5.74 -14.08 -0.39
C PRO A 29 6.51 -12.80 -0.03
N ILE A 30 7.83 -12.75 -0.28
CA ILE A 30 8.64 -11.57 -0.01
C ILE A 30 8.34 -10.49 -1.05
N GLN A 31 8.31 -10.84 -2.34
CA GLN A 31 7.96 -9.92 -3.42
C GLN A 31 6.51 -9.44 -3.32
N LYS A 32 5.56 -10.34 -3.03
CA LYS A 32 4.16 -10.00 -2.73
C LYS A 32 4.10 -8.92 -1.67
N LEU A 33 4.83 -9.09 -0.58
CA LEU A 33 4.79 -8.17 0.54
C LEU A 33 5.48 -6.83 0.23
N ILE A 34 6.62 -6.84 -0.45
CA ILE A 34 7.29 -5.62 -0.93
C ILE A 34 6.35 -4.80 -1.82
N VAL A 35 5.71 -5.42 -2.80
CA VAL A 35 4.80 -4.74 -3.74
C VAL A 35 3.56 -4.19 -3.01
N LEU A 36 2.98 -4.98 -2.10
CA LEU A 36 1.85 -4.57 -1.26
C LEU A 36 2.19 -3.33 -0.42
N VAL A 37 3.32 -3.38 0.30
CA VAL A 37 3.81 -2.28 1.16
C VAL A 37 4.09 -1.03 0.35
N THR A 38 4.69 -1.18 -0.84
CA THR A 38 4.97 -0.05 -1.75
C THR A 38 3.67 0.60 -2.23
N GLY A 39 2.65 -0.20 -2.56
CA GLY A 39 1.32 0.30 -2.92
C GLY A 39 0.63 1.03 -1.76
N ILE A 40 0.65 0.48 -0.55
CA ILE A 40 0.07 1.12 0.65
C ILE A 40 0.77 2.45 0.96
N LEU A 41 2.10 2.51 0.87
CA LEU A 41 2.86 3.75 1.05
C LEU A 41 2.47 4.82 0.04
N GLY A 42 2.30 4.45 -1.23
CA GLY A 42 1.84 5.38 -2.27
C GLY A 42 0.47 5.99 -1.96
N LEU A 43 -0.46 5.17 -1.46
CA LEU A 43 -1.78 5.64 -1.01
C LEU A 43 -1.71 6.51 0.25
N LEU A 44 -0.81 6.18 1.18
CA LEU A 44 -0.62 6.90 2.42
C LEU A 44 -0.08 8.31 2.16
N VAL A 45 0.94 8.45 1.31
CA VAL A 45 1.49 9.75 0.89
C VAL A 45 0.41 10.57 0.19
N LEU A 46 -0.33 9.96 -0.74
CA LEU A 46 -1.40 10.66 -1.45
C LEU A 46 -2.52 11.14 -0.51
N SER A 47 -2.91 10.30 0.45
CA SER A 47 -3.94 10.65 1.44
C SER A 47 -3.49 11.74 2.41
N ALA A 48 -2.21 11.73 2.79
CA ALA A 48 -1.60 12.78 3.61
C ALA A 48 -1.58 14.12 2.88
N LEU A 49 -1.20 14.13 1.60
CA LEU A 49 -1.25 15.32 0.73
C LEU A 49 -2.68 15.87 0.61
N LYS A 50 -3.68 14.98 0.51
CA LYS A 50 -5.10 15.37 0.48
C LYS A 50 -5.70 15.76 1.84
N LYS A 51 -4.90 15.75 2.92
CA LYS A 51 -5.35 15.98 4.30
C LYS A 51 -6.54 15.09 4.70
N GLN A 52 -6.68 13.92 4.07
CA GLN A 52 -7.75 12.96 4.32
C GLN A 52 -7.43 12.13 5.56
N LYS A 53 -7.66 12.72 6.75
CA LYS A 53 -7.25 12.15 8.04
C LYS A 53 -7.72 10.70 8.25
N ILE A 54 -8.95 10.38 7.85
CA ILE A 54 -9.52 9.04 8.00
C ILE A 54 -8.76 8.02 7.13
N LEU A 55 -8.55 8.34 5.86
CA LEU A 55 -7.84 7.45 4.94
C LEU A 55 -6.38 7.25 5.33
N VAL A 56 -5.71 8.30 5.82
CA VAL A 56 -4.35 8.18 6.37
C VAL A 56 -4.33 7.17 7.52
N ILE A 57 -5.26 7.26 8.48
CA ILE A 57 -5.32 6.32 9.61
C ILE A 57 -5.55 4.88 9.12
N ILE A 58 -6.46 4.67 8.16
CA ILE A 58 -6.73 3.34 7.59
C ILE A 58 -5.48 2.77 6.93
N TYR A 59 -4.80 3.53 6.05
CA TYR A 59 -3.59 3.05 5.39
C TYR A 59 -2.44 2.82 6.36
N LEU A 60 -2.37 3.61 7.44
CA LEU A 60 -1.36 3.44 8.49
C LEU A 60 -1.60 2.15 9.27
N ILE A 61 -2.85 1.83 9.63
CA ILE A 61 -3.21 0.54 10.24
C ILE A 61 -2.89 -0.62 9.29
N LEU A 62 -3.24 -0.50 8.00
CA LEU A 62 -2.89 -1.53 7.00
C LEU A 62 -1.38 -1.74 6.88
N PHE A 63 -0.61 -0.65 6.90
CA PHE A 63 0.85 -0.70 6.82
C PHE A 63 1.46 -1.43 8.02
N PHE A 64 1.02 -1.09 9.24
CA PHE A 64 1.45 -1.80 10.45
C PHE A 64 1.01 -3.27 10.44
N GLY A 65 -0.21 -3.56 9.99
CA GLY A 65 -0.70 -4.91 9.84
C GLY A 65 0.17 -5.74 8.89
N ALA A 66 0.50 -5.20 7.72
CA ALA A 66 1.39 -5.84 6.76
C ALA A 66 2.80 -6.07 7.32
N GLY A 67 3.34 -5.12 8.09
CA GLY A 67 4.64 -5.26 8.76
C GLY A 67 4.64 -6.34 9.85
N ILE A 68 3.59 -6.43 10.66
CA ILE A 68 3.42 -7.49 11.66
C ILE A 68 3.32 -8.85 10.97
N PHE A 69 2.53 -8.93 9.88
CA PHE A 69 2.38 -10.16 9.12
C PHE A 69 3.70 -10.62 8.49
N TYR A 70 4.48 -9.68 7.94
CA TYR A 70 5.83 -9.94 7.44
C TYR A 70 6.75 -10.49 8.53
N TYR A 71 6.74 -9.86 9.71
CA TYR A 71 7.55 -10.30 10.84
C TYR A 71 7.17 -11.72 11.27
N LEU A 72 5.87 -12.04 11.36
CA LEU A 72 5.42 -13.38 11.72
C LEU A 72 5.80 -14.45 10.69
N LEU A 73 5.74 -14.11 9.39
CA LEU A 73 6.20 -14.97 8.30
C LEU A 73 7.72 -15.19 8.33
N THR A 74 8.52 -14.13 8.45
CA THR A 74 9.99 -14.20 8.44
C THR A 74 10.59 -14.82 9.70
N THR A 75 9.93 -14.67 10.86
CA THR A 75 10.36 -15.32 12.11
C THR A 75 9.94 -16.81 12.16
N GLY A 76 9.33 -17.34 11.10
CA GLY A 76 8.94 -18.76 11.00
C GLY A 76 7.84 -19.20 11.98
N LYS A 77 7.15 -18.26 12.64
CA LYS A 77 6.01 -18.57 13.52
C LYS A 77 4.74 -18.93 12.76
N LEU A 78 4.65 -18.53 11.49
CA LEU A 78 3.62 -18.94 10.56
C LEU A 78 4.29 -19.81 9.48
N ASN A 79 4.44 -21.10 9.77
CA ASN A 79 4.66 -22.11 8.72
C ASN A 79 3.29 -22.40 8.12
N PHE A 80 3.05 -21.91 6.89
CA PHE A 80 1.93 -22.35 6.06
C PHE A 80 2.26 -23.67 5.38
#